data_AF-A0A7E6DCD8-F1
#
_entry.id   AF-A0A7E6DCD8-F1
#
_cell.length_a   1.000
_cell.length_b   1.000
_cell.length_c   1.000
_cell.angle_alpha   90.00
_cell.angle_beta   90.00
_cell.angle_gamma   90.00
#
_symmetry.space_group_name_H-M   'P 1'
#
loop_
_entity.id
_entity.type
_entity.pdbx_description
1 polymer ?
#
loop_
_entity_poly.entity_id
_entity_poly.type
_entity_poly.pdbx_seq_one_letter_code
_entity_poly.pdbx_strand_id
1 'polypeptide(L)'
;MLWFQGNSMQLAKYCFRPFLRNLSASKTVLPVLTLFTKFVLQEVDITLPENSTWYERYKFDIPVFHLNGKFLMMHRVNISKLEKQLRKLEQQGTGGL
;
A
#
# COMPACT_ATOMS: atom_id res chain seq x y z
N MET A 1 21.46 -0.94 -6.02
CA MET A 1 20.78 -0.65 -4.74
C MET A 1 19.77 0.47 -4.97
N LEU A 2 18.49 0.16 -5.12
CA LEU A 2 17.43 1.16 -5.27
C LEU A 2 16.97 1.58 -3.87
N TRP A 3 17.56 2.66 -3.36
CA TRP A 3 17.09 3.33 -2.15
C TRP A 3 15.84 4.13 -2.51
N PHE A 4 14.65 3.61 -2.19
CA PHE A 4 13.41 4.36 -2.37
C PHE A 4 13.26 5.35 -1.21
N GLN A 5 13.57 6.61 -1.47
CA GLN A 5 13.33 7.72 -0.56
C GLN A 5 11.86 8.17 -0.72
N GLY A 6 10.93 7.51 -0.02
CA GLY A 6 9.50 7.84 -0.07
C GLY A 6 8.63 6.92 0.78
N ASN A 7 7.38 7.34 1.06
CA ASN A 7 6.40 6.50 1.77
C ASN A 7 6.05 5.27 0.91
N SER A 8 6.39 4.08 1.37
CA SER A 8 6.14 2.82 0.64
C SER A 8 4.93 2.09 1.24
N MET A 9 3.97 1.71 0.40
CA MET A 9 2.84 0.88 0.78
C MET A 9 2.95 -0.49 0.11
N GLN A 10 3.12 -1.55 0.88
CA GLN A 10 3.20 -2.91 0.36
C GLN A 10 1.83 -3.60 0.42
N LEU A 11 1.45 -4.23 -0.68
CA LEU A 11 0.19 -4.95 -0.84
C LEU A 11 0.47 -6.42 -1.12
N ALA A 12 0.15 -7.27 -0.15
CA ALA A 12 0.20 -8.72 -0.31
C ALA A 12 -0.98 -9.20 -1.15
N LYS A 13 -0.72 -9.85 -2.29
CA LYS A 13 -1.74 -10.51 -3.12
C LYS A 13 -1.39 -11.97 -3.35
N TYR A 14 -2.42 -12.81 -3.34
CA TYR A 14 -2.37 -14.14 -3.93
C TYR A 14 -2.61 -13.97 -5.43
N CYS A 15 -1.65 -14.39 -6.25
CA CYS A 15 -1.70 -14.19 -7.69
C CYS A 15 -2.86 -14.96 -8.33
N PHE A 16 -3.98 -14.29 -8.56
CA PHE A 16 -4.93 -14.61 -9.62
C PHE A 16 -5.23 -13.32 -10.40
N ARG A 17 -4.57 -13.13 -11.54
CA ARG A 17 -4.89 -12.08 -12.53
C ARG A 17 -6.22 -12.47 -13.18
N PRO A 18 -7.35 -11.76 -12.95
CA PRO A 18 -7.67 -10.60 -13.78
C PRO A 18 -8.55 -9.55 -13.05
N PHE A 19 -7.97 -8.62 -12.29
CA PHE A 19 -8.74 -7.47 -11.77
C PHE A 19 -7.99 -6.15 -11.93
N LEU A 20 -7.48 -5.90 -13.13
CA LEU A 20 -7.05 -4.57 -13.57
C LEU A 20 -7.56 -4.34 -14.99
N ARG A 21 -8.87 -4.13 -15.14
CA ARG A 21 -9.41 -3.47 -16.33
C ARG A 21 -9.85 -2.07 -15.94
N ASN A 22 -9.18 -1.11 -16.58
CA ASN A 22 -9.67 0.23 -16.91
C ASN A 22 -9.86 1.22 -15.74
N LEU A 23 -8.78 1.91 -15.34
CA LEU A 23 -8.86 3.25 -14.76
C LEU A 23 -8.65 4.25 -15.90
N SER A 24 -9.68 4.44 -16.72
CA SER A 24 -9.72 5.53 -17.70
C SER A 24 -9.80 6.86 -16.97
N ALA A 25 -8.84 7.74 -17.27
CA ALA A 25 -8.68 9.06 -16.70
C ALA A 25 -9.94 9.92 -16.86
N SER A 26 -10.54 10.33 -15.74
CA SER A 26 -11.52 11.41 -15.71
C SER A 26 -10.86 12.66 -15.13
N LYS A 27 -11.02 13.78 -15.85
CA LYS A 27 -10.45 15.11 -15.57
C LYS A 27 -11.24 15.84 -14.47
N THR A 28 -11.30 15.25 -13.30
CA THR A 28 -11.68 15.94 -12.06
C THR A 28 -10.54 15.72 -11.07
N VAL A 29 -10.19 16.72 -10.25
CA VAL A 29 -9.19 16.59 -9.19
C VAL A 29 -9.82 15.72 -8.08
N LEU A 30 -9.97 14.43 -8.37
CA LEU A 30 -10.52 13.44 -7.46
C LEU A 30 -9.49 13.25 -6.34
N PRO A 31 -9.90 13.19 -5.05
CA PRO A 31 -8.99 12.92 -3.93
C PRO A 31 -8.19 11.62 -4.11
N VAL A 32 -8.69 10.73 -4.97
CA VAL A 32 -8.00 9.53 -5.47
C VAL A 32 -6.63 9.86 -6.09
N LEU A 33 -6.52 10.87 -6.95
CA LEU A 33 -5.25 11.22 -7.61
C LEU A 33 -4.25 11.83 -6.62
N THR A 34 -4.70 12.66 -5.68
CA THR A 34 -3.86 13.25 -4.63
C THR A 34 -3.40 12.23 -3.59
N LEU A 35 -4.14 11.14 -3.41
CA LEU A 35 -3.73 10.05 -2.53
C LEU A 35 -2.62 9.21 -3.16
N PHE A 36 -2.70 8.95 -4.47
CA PHE A 36 -1.67 8.21 -5.21
C PHE A 36 -0.34 8.95 -5.34
N THR A 37 -0.30 10.28 -5.16
CA THR A 37 0.97 11.04 -5.14
C THR A 37 1.68 11.01 -3.78
N LYS A 38 1.03 10.52 -2.71
CA LYS A 38 1.56 10.54 -1.34
C LYS A 38 2.33 9.29 -0.94
N PHE A 39 2.21 8.20 -1.71
CA PHE A 39 2.92 6.94 -1.45
C PHE A 39 3.14 6.16 -2.74
N VAL A 40 4.15 5.29 -2.71
CA VAL A 40 4.41 4.31 -3.77
C VAL A 40 3.77 2.98 -3.37
N LEU A 41 2.88 2.44 -4.19
CA LEU A 41 2.31 1.12 -4.00
C LEU A 41 3.23 0.05 -4.59
N GLN A 42 3.68 -0.88 -3.77
CA GLN A 42 4.45 -2.05 -4.15
C GLN A 42 3.60 -3.30 -3.94
N GLU A 43 3.33 -4.05 -5.01
CA GLU A 43 2.68 -5.34 -4.89
C GLU A 43 3.72 -6.41 -4.52
N VAL A 44 3.38 -7.25 -3.55
CA VAL A 44 4.22 -8.37 -3.13
C VAL A 44 3.44 -9.64 -3.33
N ASP A 45 4.01 -10.52 -4.15
CA ASP A 45 3.49 -11.87 -4.36
C ASP A 45 3.91 -12.75 -3.18
N ILE A 46 2.94 -13.10 -2.35
CA ILE A 46 3.18 -13.95 -1.17
C ILE A 46 3.39 -15.42 -1.53
N THR A 47 3.09 -15.84 -2.77
CA THR A 47 3.28 -17.22 -3.20
C THR A 47 4.74 -17.55 -3.53
N LEU A 48 5.59 -16.51 -3.66
CA LEU A 48 7.02 -16.67 -3.85
C LEU A 48 7.70 -17.21 -2.58
N PRO A 49 8.68 -18.12 -2.70
CA PRO A 49 9.33 -18.75 -1.55
C PRO A 49 10.02 -17.74 -0.62
N GLU A 50 10.51 -16.62 -1.15
CA GLU A 50 11.10 -15.52 -0.38
C GLU A 50 10.11 -14.87 0.58
N ASN A 51 8.80 -14.98 0.29
CA ASN A 51 7.70 -14.41 1.08
C ASN A 51 6.88 -15.48 1.81
N SER A 52 7.40 -16.71 1.94
CA SER A 52 6.73 -17.83 2.64
C SER A 52 6.21 -17.47 4.04
N THR A 53 6.94 -16.63 4.77
CA THR A 53 6.50 -16.11 6.08
C THR A 53 5.18 -15.33 5.98
N TRP A 54 4.99 -14.55 4.91
CA TRP A 54 3.75 -13.80 4.67
C TRP A 54 2.64 -14.69 4.15
N TYR A 55 2.98 -15.70 3.35
CA TYR A 55 2.02 -16.72 2.92
C TYR A 55 1.33 -17.38 4.10
N GLU A 56 2.10 -17.93 5.04
CA GLU A 56 1.55 -18.62 6.19
C GLU A 56 0.73 -17.69 7.09
N ARG A 57 1.15 -16.42 7.20
CA ARG A 57 0.49 -15.45 8.05
C ARG A 57 -0.81 -14.91 7.45
N TYR A 58 -0.87 -14.72 6.13
CA TYR A 58 -1.91 -13.89 5.51
C TYR A 58 -2.70 -14.57 4.39
N LYS A 59 -2.43 -15.83 4.03
CA LYS A 59 -3.11 -16.53 2.92
C LYS A 59 -4.64 -16.46 2.94
N PHE A 60 -5.26 -16.36 4.12
CA PHE A 60 -6.72 -16.23 4.28
C PHE A 60 -7.19 -14.80 4.56
N ASP A 61 -6.26 -13.87 4.77
CA ASP A 61 -6.53 -12.50 5.22
C ASP A 61 -6.18 -11.42 4.18
N ILE A 62 -5.80 -11.84 2.98
CA ILE A 62 -5.56 -10.94 1.85
C ILE A 62 -6.84 -10.23 1.38
N PRO A 63 -6.73 -9.00 0.83
CA PRO A 63 -5.50 -8.21 0.69
C PRO A 63 -5.02 -7.61 2.01
N VAL A 64 -3.69 -7.63 2.25
CA VAL A 64 -3.06 -7.02 3.43
C VAL A 64 -2.16 -5.86 3.01
N PHE A 65 -2.32 -4.71 3.68
CA PHE A 65 -1.57 -3.49 3.42
C PHE A 65 -0.61 -3.20 4.56
N HIS A 66 0.65 -2.95 4.21
CA HIS A 66 1.67 -2.42 5.11
C HIS A 66 2.08 -1.03 4.63
N LEU A 67 2.24 -0.06 5.54
CA LEU A 67 2.76 1.28 5.24
C LEU A 67 4.09 1.46 5.97
N ASN A 68 5.16 1.73 5.23
CA ASN A 68 6.54 1.81 5.73
C ASN A 68 6.93 0.59 6.57
N GLY A 69 6.57 -0.61 6.11
CA GLY A 69 6.82 -1.89 6.79
C GLY A 69 5.91 -2.20 7.98
N LYS A 70 4.98 -1.30 8.36
CA LYS A 70 4.03 -1.51 9.46
C LYS A 70 2.67 -1.92 8.94
N PHE A 71 2.05 -2.91 9.57
CA PHE A 71 0.69 -3.32 9.23
C PHE A 71 -0.29 -2.14 9.34
N LEU A 72 -1.09 -1.93 8.29
CA LEU A 72 -2.08 -0.86 8.23
C LEU A 72 -3.50 -1.42 8.31
N MET A 73 -3.85 -2.33 7.41
CA MET A 73 -5.21 -2.88 7.27
C MET A 73 -5.19 -4.17 6.45
N MET A 74 -6.25 -4.98 6.57
CA MET A 74 -6.47 -6.21 5.82
C MET A 74 -7.94 -6.38 5.45
N HIS A 75 -8.24 -7.22 4.44
CA HIS A 75 -9.54 -7.54 3.83
C HIS A 75 -10.29 -6.37 3.17
N ARG A 76 -10.32 -5.20 3.82
CA ARG A 76 -11.06 -4.00 3.38
C ARG A 76 -10.17 -2.77 3.42
N VAL A 77 -10.24 -1.99 2.35
CA VAL A 77 -9.56 -0.69 2.26
C VAL A 77 -10.34 0.34 3.07
N ASN A 78 -9.70 0.94 4.07
CA ASN A 78 -10.23 2.07 4.81
C ASN A 78 -9.42 3.33 4.48
N ILE A 79 -9.97 4.15 3.58
CA ILE A 79 -9.31 5.36 3.07
C ILE A 79 -9.04 6.36 4.19
N SER A 80 -10.01 6.57 5.10
CA SER A 80 -9.86 7.50 6.22
C SER A 80 -8.71 7.10 7.16
N LYS A 81 -8.54 5.79 7.41
CA LYS A 81 -7.43 5.26 8.21
C LYS A 81 -6.09 5.50 7.53
N LEU A 82 -6.00 5.23 6.22
CA LEU A 82 -4.79 5.45 5.43
C LEU A 82 -4.41 6.93 5.42
N GLU A 83 -5.34 7.84 5.12
CA GLU A 83 -5.08 9.28 5.12
C GLU A 83 -4.62 9.79 6.48
N LYS A 84 -5.23 9.31 7.58
CA LYS A 84 -4.83 9.69 8.93
C LYS A 84 -3.39 9.26 9.24
N GLN A 85 -2.98 8.07 8.79
CA GLN A 85 -1.60 7.60 8.95
C GLN A 85 -0.62 8.39 8.08
N LEU A 86 -0.98 8.68 6.83
CA LEU A 86 -0.14 9.50 5.94
C LEU A 86 0.07 10.90 6.51
N ARG A 87 -0.99 11.57 6.99
CA ARG A 87 -0.87 12.89 7.65
C ARG A 87 0.03 12.84 8.89
N LYS A 88 -0.05 11.76 9.67
CA LYS A 88 0.82 11.56 10.84
C LYS A 88 2.29 11.44 10.43
N LEU A 89 2.59 10.72 9.35
CA LEU A 89 3.96 10.58 8.83
C LEU A 89 4.49 11.91 8.27
N GLU A 90 3.67 12.66 7.52
CA GLU A 90 4.00 14.00 7.03
C GLU A 90 4.37 14.94 8.18
N GLN A 91 3.63 14.91 9.30
CA GLN A 91 3.91 15.72 10.49
C GLN A 91 5.14 15.26 11.27
N GLN A 92 5.47 13.97 11.24
CA GLN A 92 6.64 13.41 11.93
C GLN A 92 7.95 13.67 11.17
N GLY A 93 7.91 13.84 9.85
CA GLY A 93 9.08 14.17 9.03
C GLY A 93 9.64 15.59 9.26
N THR A 94 8.86 16.49 9.86
CA THR A 94 9.23 17.91 10.08
C THR A 94 9.91 18.15 11.44
N GLY A 95 10.19 17.10 12.22
CA GLY A 95 10.77 17.19 13.57
C GLY A 95 12.24 16.78 13.69
N GLY A 96 12.92 16.46 12.58
CA GLY A 96 14.35 16.14 12.58
C GLY A 96 15.17 17.34 12.10
N LEU A 97 15.71 18.10 13.07
CA LEU A 97 16.84 19.02 12.90
C LEU A 97 18.10 18.27 12.43
#